data_AF-A0A2M3Z4U0-F1
#
_entry.id   AF-A0A2M3Z4U0-F1
#
_cell.length_a   1.000
_cell.length_b   1.000
_cell.length_c   1.000
_cell.angle_alpha   90.00
_cell.angle_beta   90.00
_cell.angle_gamma   90.00
#
_symmetry.space_group_name_H-M   'P 1'
#
loop_
_entity.id
_entity.type
_entity.pdbx_description
1 polymer ?
#
loop_
_entity_poly.entity_id
_entity_poly.type
_entity_poly.pdbx_seq_one_letter_code
_entity_poly.pdbx_strand_id
1 'polypeptide(L)'
;MANVRWQQSNSSRRNAILRGSAYAFVVVVLALLLTPQSIDASPNSVFKVLVIGTSTQSVTSSTLAWEKFTGAEAHLQYAVPSYKPEPRSKESLEGELHTPSYICRVEIEGTYTAGQTVTEQADDGSRKTICIVAPQESDIRRHHAHEILINMGGGGKLKWEHWDRYHAAGIFGGAVSVGTGKHSDYYIARIKSRHGEGQHQHGPSYIVGNFDPTIRLVGRIHAPLPGSRTSTEHESGEILVEIEPANYELRNIKLNKLRSIIKKNTTVLGSTILSNTDDKTSQAETVITYDYTKEIYYGKHEGVVQSLPTRVYDTAGQSFNITWGIKSSERRFETKAVNTMLDPGTAINVTLYGNYTELEAPYTAILKAYYDDNSDPVSRTLGAILVSRDMEDVKIEFSPVYWIQNGTLVPTTTTTTTTTTTTTTTTTSTTERTTSLRPTPINSTPTEGGVIDDDGMSNEIGHVPASSRELDASLVSRSNEKLEGSLDVSSRSSATGSEGSPAGSVRPLASISLLLAA
;
A
#
# COMPACT_ATOMS: atom_id res chain seq x y z
N MET A 1 10.97 91.21 -35.39
CA MET A 1 12.39 91.03 -35.01
C MET A 1 12.49 89.82 -34.11
N ALA A 2 13.48 88.97 -34.36
CA ALA A 2 13.58 87.57 -33.95
C ALA A 2 13.64 87.33 -32.43
N ASN A 3 13.19 86.16 -31.99
CA ASN A 3 13.98 85.35 -31.07
C ASN A 3 13.63 83.86 -31.10
N VAL A 4 14.71 83.07 -31.10
CA VAL A 4 14.82 81.62 -31.15
C VAL A 4 14.63 81.02 -29.75
N ARG A 5 14.01 79.84 -29.62
CA ARG A 5 14.20 78.99 -28.42
C ARG A 5 14.19 77.51 -28.76
N TRP A 6 15.27 76.84 -28.35
CA TRP A 6 15.65 75.45 -28.57
C TRP A 6 14.92 74.45 -27.66
N GLN A 7 14.84 73.21 -28.14
CA GLN A 7 14.48 71.97 -27.44
C GLN A 7 15.41 71.63 -26.27
N GLN A 8 14.88 70.93 -25.25
CA GLN A 8 15.46 69.68 -24.74
C GLN A 8 14.57 69.04 -23.65
N SER A 9 14.45 67.70 -23.69
CA SER A 9 14.46 66.77 -22.54
C SER A 9 13.44 65.63 -22.69
N ASN A 10 13.93 64.43 -23.03
CA ASN A 10 13.34 63.17 -22.54
C ASN A 10 14.27 61.98 -22.85
N SER A 11 15.20 61.67 -21.94
CA SER A 11 16.04 60.45 -22.04
C SER A 11 16.41 59.81 -20.69
N SER A 12 15.68 60.05 -19.60
CA SER A 12 16.11 59.62 -18.25
C SER A 12 15.22 58.57 -17.54
N ARG A 13 14.30 57.89 -18.24
CA ARG A 13 13.38 56.92 -17.57
C ARG A 13 13.55 55.44 -17.93
N ARG A 14 14.44 55.06 -18.85
CA ARG A 14 14.58 53.64 -19.27
C ARG A 14 15.64 52.82 -18.51
N ASN A 15 16.51 53.43 -17.72
CA ASN A 15 17.62 52.72 -17.06
C ASN A 15 17.34 52.27 -15.60
N ALA A 16 16.20 52.62 -15.01
CA ALA A 16 15.88 52.26 -13.62
C ALA A 16 15.18 50.89 -13.46
N ILE A 17 14.53 50.38 -14.52
CA ILE A 17 13.71 49.16 -14.44
C ILE A 17 14.55 47.89 -14.68
N LEU A 18 15.67 47.99 -15.39
CA LEU A 18 16.55 46.85 -15.69
C LEU A 18 17.49 46.45 -14.54
N ARG A 19 17.74 47.33 -13.55
CA ARG A 19 18.63 47.03 -12.42
C ARG A 19 17.95 46.32 -11.25
N GLY A 20 16.63 46.45 -11.09
CA GLY A 20 15.87 45.75 -10.04
C GLY A 20 15.64 44.26 -10.33
N SER A 21 15.55 43.88 -11.61
CA SER A 21 15.30 42.49 -12.03
C SER A 21 16.48 41.57 -11.75
N ALA A 22 17.73 42.05 -11.92
CA ALA A 22 18.92 41.24 -11.66
C ALA A 22 19.09 40.90 -10.18
N TYR A 23 18.80 41.84 -9.27
CA TYR A 23 18.87 41.59 -7.82
C TYR A 23 17.81 40.61 -7.34
N ALA A 24 16.58 40.72 -7.85
CA ALA A 24 15.51 39.77 -7.51
C ALA A 24 15.85 38.34 -7.97
N PHE A 25 16.43 38.18 -9.18
CA PHE A 25 16.85 36.88 -9.67
C PHE A 25 17.99 36.28 -8.84
N VAL A 26 18.98 37.09 -8.44
CA VAL A 26 20.09 36.63 -7.60
C VAL A 26 19.62 36.22 -6.21
N VAL A 27 18.68 36.96 -5.59
CA VAL A 27 18.14 36.59 -4.28
C VAL A 27 17.30 35.30 -4.35
N VAL A 28 16.51 35.11 -5.41
CA VAL A 28 15.72 33.88 -5.60
C VAL A 28 16.63 32.67 -5.87
N VAL A 29 17.68 32.83 -6.68
CA VAL A 29 18.66 31.75 -6.93
C VAL A 29 19.48 31.44 -5.69
N LEU A 30 19.89 32.45 -4.90
CA LEU A 30 20.60 32.22 -3.65
C LEU A 30 19.70 31.56 -2.59
N ALA A 31 18.42 31.92 -2.54
CA ALA A 31 17.44 31.27 -1.67
C ALA A 31 17.18 29.81 -2.08
N LEU A 32 17.16 29.51 -3.38
CA LEU A 32 17.05 28.14 -3.91
C LEU A 32 18.34 27.32 -3.72
N LEU A 33 19.51 27.96 -3.64
CA LEU A 33 20.79 27.28 -3.33
C LEU A 33 21.00 27.07 -1.83
N LEU A 34 20.31 27.85 -0.98
CA LEU A 34 20.35 27.72 0.47
C LEU A 34 19.22 26.84 1.02
N THR A 35 18.31 26.33 0.19
CA THR A 35 17.43 25.25 0.65
C THR A 35 18.30 24.03 0.90
N PRO A 36 18.33 23.48 2.14
CA PRO A 36 19.09 22.27 2.42
C PRO A 36 18.65 21.20 1.43
N GLN A 37 19.55 20.80 0.54
CA GLN A 37 19.35 19.58 -0.22
C GLN A 37 19.23 18.49 0.83
N SER A 38 18.04 17.91 0.97
CA SER A 38 17.86 16.67 1.69
C SER A 38 18.80 15.69 1.00
N ILE A 39 19.93 15.40 1.65
CA ILE A 39 20.78 14.28 1.26
C ILE A 39 19.89 13.08 1.54
N ASP A 40 19.19 12.61 0.52
CA ASP A 40 18.42 11.37 0.56
C ASP A 40 19.43 10.26 0.83
N ALA A 41 19.64 9.96 2.11
CA ALA A 41 20.39 8.80 2.52
C ALA A 41 19.60 7.60 2.00
N SER A 42 20.14 6.91 0.99
CA SER A 42 19.50 5.72 0.43
C SER A 42 19.30 4.70 1.55
N PRO A 43 18.06 4.31 1.88
CA PRO A 43 17.82 3.36 2.96
C PRO A 43 18.38 1.99 2.57
N ASN A 44 19.11 1.38 3.49
CA ASN A 44 19.58 0.01 3.37
C ASN A 44 18.46 -0.95 3.76
N SER A 45 18.31 -2.06 3.02
CA SER A 45 17.27 -3.04 3.28
C SER A 45 17.48 -3.74 4.63
N VAL A 46 16.37 -3.98 5.34
CA VAL A 46 16.33 -4.83 6.53
C VAL A 46 15.86 -6.22 6.10
N PHE A 47 16.45 -7.26 6.68
CA PHE A 47 16.03 -8.64 6.46
C PHE A 47 15.41 -9.22 7.71
N LYS A 48 14.52 -10.20 7.54
CA LYS A 48 13.90 -10.93 8.63
C LYS A 48 13.79 -12.41 8.30
N VAL A 49 13.55 -13.23 9.33
CA VAL A 49 13.37 -14.67 9.15
C VAL A 49 11.96 -14.99 8.67
N LEU A 50 11.84 -15.78 7.62
CA LEU A 50 10.63 -16.50 7.23
C LEU A 50 10.78 -17.97 7.64
N VAL A 51 9.82 -18.49 8.39
CA VAL A 51 9.80 -19.91 8.81
C VAL A 51 8.83 -20.67 7.91
N ILE A 52 9.33 -21.70 7.21
CA ILE A 52 8.54 -22.58 6.35
C ILE A 52 8.77 -24.02 6.82
N GLY A 53 7.81 -24.56 7.57
CA GLY A 53 7.96 -25.87 8.20
C GLY A 53 9.13 -25.87 9.18
N THR A 54 10.15 -26.69 8.91
CA THR A 54 11.39 -26.76 9.70
C THR A 54 12.53 -25.91 9.12
N SER A 55 12.32 -25.28 7.96
CA SER A 55 13.33 -24.47 7.29
C SER A 55 13.16 -22.99 7.60
N THR A 56 14.28 -22.27 7.68
CA THR A 56 14.31 -20.81 7.80
C THR A 56 14.90 -20.20 6.54
N GLN A 57 14.35 -19.08 6.11
CA GLN A 57 14.86 -18.30 4.98
C GLN A 57 14.91 -16.83 5.38
N SER A 58 15.81 -16.06 4.78
CA SER A 58 15.85 -14.62 4.97
C SER A 58 15.01 -13.93 3.91
N VAL A 59 14.13 -13.02 4.32
CA VAL A 59 13.28 -12.22 3.43
C VAL A 59 13.43 -10.74 3.74
N THR A 60 13.31 -9.88 2.72
CA THR A 60 13.40 -8.44 2.89
C THR A 60 12.16 -7.88 3.58
N SER A 61 12.35 -7.07 4.61
CA SER A 61 11.27 -6.31 5.23
C SER A 61 10.77 -5.21 4.29
N SER A 62 9.45 -5.07 4.20
CA SER A 62 8.80 -3.94 3.52
C SER A 62 8.40 -2.82 4.48
N THR A 63 8.65 -2.99 5.78
CA THR A 63 8.28 -2.02 6.83
C THR A 63 9.46 -1.47 7.61
N LEU A 64 10.62 -2.11 7.53
CA LEU A 64 11.84 -1.69 8.20
C LEU A 64 12.94 -1.31 7.21
N ALA A 65 13.73 -0.31 7.57
CA ALA A 65 14.91 0.12 6.83
C ALA A 65 16.06 0.49 7.78
N TRP A 66 17.29 0.37 7.32
CA TRP A 66 18.47 0.89 7.98
C TRP A 66 18.85 2.22 7.34
N GLU A 67 18.92 3.29 8.12
CA GLU A 67 19.29 4.61 7.62
C GLU A 67 20.53 5.14 8.31
N LYS A 68 21.44 5.75 7.54
CA LYS A 68 22.62 6.43 8.08
C LYS A 68 22.17 7.62 8.92
N PHE A 69 22.61 7.66 10.17
CA PHE A 69 22.24 8.74 11.07
C PHE A 69 23.04 10.02 10.75
N THR A 70 22.31 11.11 10.50
CA THR A 70 22.89 12.42 10.13
C THR A 70 23.04 13.38 11.32
N GLY A 71 22.52 13.01 12.50
CA GLY A 71 22.39 13.93 13.64
C GLY A 71 21.07 14.69 13.69
N ALA A 72 20.25 14.64 12.63
CA ALA A 72 18.97 15.34 12.59
C ALA A 72 17.90 14.61 13.42
N GLU A 73 17.21 15.34 14.29
CA GLU A 73 16.13 14.80 15.12
C GLU A 73 14.95 14.26 14.27
N ALA A 74 14.74 14.81 13.07
CA ALA A 74 13.75 14.29 12.12
C ALA A 74 13.97 12.82 11.75
N HIS A 75 15.22 12.34 11.70
CA HIS A 75 15.53 10.93 11.44
C HIS A 75 15.05 10.01 12.59
N LEU A 76 14.84 10.56 13.79
CA LEU A 76 14.42 9.81 14.96
C LEU A 76 12.89 9.66 15.08
N GLN A 77 12.11 10.35 14.24
CA GLN A 77 10.65 10.32 14.29
C GLN A 77 10.09 8.90 14.15
N TYR A 78 10.72 8.08 13.31
CA TYR A 78 10.33 6.69 13.03
C TYR A 78 11.38 5.68 13.51
N ALA A 79 12.38 6.12 14.27
CA ALA A 79 13.41 5.25 14.79
C ALA A 79 12.83 4.27 15.82
N VAL A 80 13.26 3.01 15.73
CA VAL A 80 12.79 1.96 16.64
C VAL A 80 13.42 2.14 18.01
N PRO A 81 12.64 2.38 19.08
CA PRO A 81 13.18 2.56 20.41
C PRO A 81 13.65 1.21 20.98
N SER A 82 14.76 1.23 21.74
CA SER A 82 15.30 0.04 22.42
C SER A 82 14.36 -0.49 23.50
N TYR A 83 13.59 0.40 24.13
CA TYR A 83 12.51 0.07 25.05
C TYR A 83 11.38 1.09 24.95
N LYS A 84 10.14 0.63 25.21
CA LYS A 84 9.01 1.55 25.41
C LYS A 84 9.03 1.96 26.88
N PRO A 85 9.20 3.25 27.22
CA PRO A 85 9.02 3.68 28.59
C PRO A 85 7.57 3.36 28.98
N GLU A 86 7.38 2.63 30.08
CA GLU A 86 6.03 2.52 30.64
C GLU A 86 5.53 3.93 30.96
N PRO A 87 4.26 4.26 30.64
CA PRO A 87 3.69 5.55 30.99
C PRO A 87 3.73 5.67 32.51
N ARG A 88 4.73 6.38 33.03
CA ARG A 88 4.89 6.63 34.47
C ARG A 88 3.60 7.26 34.99
N SER A 89 3.13 6.81 36.15
CA SER A 89 2.17 7.54 36.95
C SER A 89 2.68 8.97 37.17
N LYS A 90 1.78 9.95 37.18
CA LYS A 90 2.05 11.40 37.16
C LYS A 90 2.90 11.95 38.33
N GLU A 91 3.48 11.12 39.19
CA GLU A 91 4.07 11.51 40.48
C GLU A 91 5.60 11.58 40.51
N SER A 92 6.33 11.24 39.43
CA SER A 92 7.80 11.32 39.41
C SER A 92 8.26 12.51 38.55
N LEU A 93 8.22 13.71 39.12
CA LEU A 93 8.49 14.98 38.44
C LEU A 93 9.93 15.51 38.63
N GLU A 94 10.77 14.84 39.40
CA GLU A 94 12.16 15.26 39.63
C GLU A 94 13.09 14.03 39.66
N GLY A 95 13.77 13.73 38.54
CA GLY A 95 14.76 12.66 38.49
C GLY A 95 15.01 12.14 37.07
N GLU A 96 16.04 12.68 36.43
CA GLU A 96 16.62 12.28 35.13
C GLU A 96 15.62 11.99 34.01
N LEU A 97 15.45 13.00 33.14
CA LEU A 97 14.83 12.85 31.84
C LEU A 97 15.61 11.79 31.04
N HIS A 98 15.15 10.54 31.08
CA HIS A 98 15.78 9.45 30.35
C HIS A 98 15.72 9.79 28.86
N THR A 99 16.88 10.08 28.27
CA THR A 99 16.98 10.31 26.83
C THR A 99 16.57 9.04 26.10
N PRO A 100 15.63 9.11 25.13
CA PRO A 100 15.21 7.94 24.39
C PRO A 100 16.42 7.30 23.70
N SER A 101 16.51 5.97 23.81
CA SER A 101 17.54 5.17 23.18
C SER A 101 16.90 4.38 22.03
N TYR A 102 17.62 4.32 20.91
CA TYR A 102 17.16 3.73 19.66
C TYR A 102 18.07 2.60 19.23
N ILE A 103 17.54 1.68 18.43
CA ILE A 103 18.31 0.56 17.89
C ILE A 103 19.21 1.08 16.77
N CYS A 104 20.50 0.79 16.88
CA CYS A 104 21.49 1.15 15.88
C CYS A 104 22.34 -0.06 15.48
N ARG A 105 23.02 0.04 14.35
CA ARG A 105 24.05 -0.92 13.93
C ARG A 105 25.28 -0.21 13.38
N VAL A 106 26.40 -0.92 13.43
CA VAL A 106 27.67 -0.53 12.81
C VAL A 106 28.33 -1.71 12.16
N GLU A 107 29.07 -1.48 11.08
CA GLU A 107 29.89 -2.50 10.44
C GLU A 107 31.27 -2.53 11.09
N ILE A 108 31.64 -3.69 11.65
CA ILE A 108 32.93 -3.94 12.27
C ILE A 108 33.54 -5.14 11.58
N GLU A 109 34.70 -4.93 10.93
CA GLU A 109 35.46 -6.00 10.28
C GLU A 109 34.62 -6.80 9.25
N GLY A 110 33.69 -6.12 8.56
CA GLY A 110 32.80 -6.71 7.56
C GLY A 110 31.54 -7.36 8.12
N THR A 111 31.30 -7.30 9.43
CA THR A 111 30.13 -7.84 10.10
C THR A 111 29.31 -6.73 10.76
N TYR A 112 28.01 -6.70 10.49
CA TYR A 112 27.12 -5.73 11.14
C TYR A 112 26.79 -6.16 12.56
N THR A 113 26.98 -5.25 13.51
CA THR A 113 26.75 -5.45 14.94
C THR A 113 25.73 -4.42 15.42
N ALA A 114 24.65 -4.88 16.06
CA ALA A 114 23.62 -4.06 16.66
C ALA A 114 24.00 -3.61 18.06
N GLY A 115 23.36 -2.52 18.46
CA GLY A 115 23.41 -1.98 19.81
C GLY A 115 22.40 -0.86 19.97
N GLN A 116 22.72 0.08 20.85
CA GLN A 116 21.79 1.15 21.21
C GLN A 116 22.43 2.51 21.17
N THR A 117 21.62 3.51 20.82
CA THR A 117 22.07 4.89 20.83
C THR A 117 22.09 5.46 22.24
N VAL A 118 23.10 6.28 22.51
CA VAL A 118 23.26 7.06 23.73
C VAL A 118 23.55 8.50 23.33
N THR A 119 22.91 9.45 24.00
CA THR A 119 23.20 10.86 23.80
C THR A 119 24.24 11.30 24.81
N GLU A 120 25.40 11.72 24.32
CA GLU A 120 26.48 12.25 25.14
C GLU A 120 26.54 13.76 24.99
N GLN A 121 26.91 14.45 26.07
CA GLN A 121 27.26 15.86 26.00
C GLN A 121 28.72 15.97 25.61
N ALA A 122 28.99 16.62 24.48
CA ALA A 122 30.33 16.93 24.03
C ALA A 122 30.93 18.09 24.83
N ASP A 123 32.26 18.23 24.78
CA ASP A 123 33.01 19.26 25.52
C ASP A 123 32.59 20.70 25.16
N ASP A 124 32.03 20.89 23.97
CA ASP A 124 31.48 22.16 23.48
C ASP A 124 30.05 22.45 23.96
N GLY A 125 29.49 21.57 24.80
CA GLY A 125 28.12 21.63 25.30
C GLY A 125 27.06 21.12 24.31
N SER A 126 27.44 20.71 23.10
CA SER A 126 26.52 20.11 22.13
C SER A 126 26.14 18.68 22.53
N ARG A 127 24.96 18.22 22.09
CA ARG A 127 24.50 16.84 22.30
C ARG A 127 24.83 16.02 21.07
N LYS A 128 25.60 14.94 21.25
CA LYS A 128 25.97 14.03 20.18
C LYS A 128 25.42 12.64 20.46
N THR A 129 24.63 12.12 19.53
CA THR A 129 24.15 10.74 19.60
C THR A 129 25.21 9.80 19.04
N ILE A 130 25.56 8.78 19.81
CA ILE A 130 26.52 7.73 19.43
C ILE A 130 25.86 6.36 19.52
N CYS A 131 26.36 5.40 18.75
CA CYS A 131 25.96 4.01 18.86
C CYS A 131 26.98 3.24 19.72
N ILE A 132 26.49 2.54 20.74
CA ILE A 132 27.30 1.64 21.57
C ILE A 132 26.97 0.22 21.17
N VAL A 133 27.98 -0.55 20.78
CA VAL A 133 27.83 -1.95 20.35
C VAL A 133 28.78 -2.87 21.10
N ALA A 134 28.37 -4.14 21.23
CA ALA A 134 29.20 -5.21 21.79
C ALA A 134 29.37 -6.32 20.76
N PRO A 135 30.44 -6.28 19.95
CA PRO A 135 30.75 -7.38 19.04
C PRO A 135 31.17 -8.61 19.84
N GLN A 136 31.00 -9.80 19.27
CA GLN A 136 31.31 -11.07 19.93
C GLN A 136 32.76 -11.09 20.44
N GLU A 137 32.95 -11.50 21.70
CA GLU A 137 34.27 -11.71 22.35
C GLU A 137 35.25 -10.52 22.23
N SER A 138 34.74 -9.30 22.06
CA SER A 138 35.57 -8.11 21.86
C SER A 138 35.20 -6.98 22.81
N ASP A 139 36.04 -5.94 22.82
CA ASP A 139 35.80 -4.72 23.58
C ASP A 139 34.56 -3.98 23.07
N ILE A 140 33.82 -3.37 24.00
CA ILE A 140 32.67 -2.53 23.68
C ILE A 140 33.16 -1.31 22.89
N ARG A 141 32.56 -1.09 21.71
CA ARG A 141 32.94 0.00 20.81
C ARG A 141 31.89 1.10 20.78
N ARG A 142 32.35 2.34 20.64
CA ARG A 142 31.54 3.55 20.55
C ARG A 142 31.74 4.18 19.18
N HIS A 143 30.65 4.41 18.46
CA HIS A 143 30.70 4.85 17.07
C HIS A 143 29.83 6.09 16.85
N HIS A 144 30.43 7.13 16.25
CA HIS A 144 29.70 8.32 15.83
C HIS A 144 28.94 8.11 14.52
N ALA A 145 29.59 7.48 13.54
CA ALA A 145 28.95 7.07 12.29
C ALA A 145 28.27 5.72 12.50
N HIS A 146 26.95 5.69 12.35
CA HIS A 146 26.14 4.49 12.55
C HIS A 146 24.85 4.57 11.75
N GLU A 147 24.18 3.43 11.64
CA GLU A 147 22.84 3.34 11.07
C GLU A 147 21.82 3.12 12.17
N ILE A 148 20.61 3.65 11.99
CA ILE A 148 19.48 3.48 12.91
C ILE A 148 18.41 2.66 12.21
N LEU A 149 17.75 1.79 12.99
CA LEU A 149 16.62 1.02 12.51
C LEU A 149 15.38 1.92 12.45
N ILE A 150 14.82 2.08 11.26
CA ILE A 150 13.64 2.90 10.99
C ILE A 150 12.43 2.01 10.71
N ASN A 151 11.33 2.28 11.40
CA ASN A 151 10.02 1.71 11.09
C ASN A 151 9.29 2.63 10.11
N MET A 152 9.45 2.35 8.81
CA MET A 152 8.99 3.22 7.72
C MET A 152 7.51 3.59 7.88
N GLY A 153 7.25 4.88 8.09
CA GLY A 153 5.90 5.41 8.30
C GLY A 153 5.13 4.73 9.44
N GLY A 154 5.81 4.14 10.41
CA GLY A 154 5.22 3.38 11.52
C GLY A 154 4.45 2.13 11.07
N GLY A 155 4.83 1.53 9.94
CA GLY A 155 4.06 0.47 9.30
C GLY A 155 4.28 -0.95 9.82
N GLY A 156 5.45 -1.21 10.39
CA GLY A 156 5.82 -2.49 10.97
C GLY A 156 5.30 -2.60 12.39
N LYS A 157 4.65 -3.72 12.71
CA LYS A 157 4.34 -4.06 14.10
C LYS A 157 5.52 -4.81 14.69
N LEU A 158 6.18 -4.18 15.65
CA LEU A 158 7.35 -4.75 16.31
C LEU A 158 7.00 -5.28 17.69
N LYS A 159 7.50 -6.48 17.99
CA LYS A 159 7.34 -7.16 19.27
C LYS A 159 8.68 -7.69 19.74
N TRP A 160 8.90 -7.60 21.05
CA TRP A 160 10.02 -8.27 21.70
C TRP A 160 9.53 -9.62 22.20
N GLU A 161 10.04 -10.70 21.60
CA GLU A 161 9.67 -12.07 21.95
C GLU A 161 10.72 -12.64 22.91
N HIS A 162 10.26 -13.27 24.00
CA HIS A 162 11.16 -13.85 24.98
C HIS A 162 11.90 -15.05 24.39
N TRP A 163 13.22 -15.03 24.50
CA TRP A 163 14.09 -16.10 24.04
C TRP A 163 14.94 -16.65 25.20
N ASP A 164 15.14 -17.96 25.20
CA ASP A 164 16.10 -18.64 26.07
C ASP A 164 16.81 -19.78 25.32
N ARG A 165 17.87 -20.30 25.94
CA ARG A 165 18.64 -21.44 25.41
C ARG A 165 17.84 -22.74 25.25
N TYR A 166 16.61 -22.81 25.74
CA TYR A 166 15.76 -24.00 25.64
C TYR A 166 14.70 -23.86 24.56
N HIS A 167 14.70 -22.74 23.84
CA HIS A 167 13.77 -22.50 22.75
C HIS A 167 14.00 -23.48 21.59
N ALA A 168 13.11 -24.47 21.47
CA ALA A 168 13.27 -25.61 20.56
C ALA A 168 13.38 -25.24 19.07
N ALA A 169 12.82 -24.10 18.65
CA ALA A 169 12.86 -23.64 17.26
C ALA A 169 14.10 -22.77 16.93
N GLY A 170 14.96 -22.47 17.91
CA GLY A 170 16.16 -21.64 17.75
C GLY A 170 15.86 -20.15 17.55
N ILE A 171 15.11 -19.80 16.50
CA ILE A 171 14.78 -18.42 16.11
C ILE A 171 13.30 -18.25 15.72
N PHE A 172 12.74 -17.08 16.03
CA PHE A 172 11.36 -16.74 15.69
C PHE A 172 11.20 -16.37 14.22
N GLY A 173 10.06 -16.75 13.63
CA GLY A 173 9.59 -16.11 12.40
C GLY A 173 9.41 -14.61 12.62
N GLY A 174 9.88 -13.80 11.67
CA GLY A 174 9.91 -12.35 11.74
C GLY A 174 11.10 -11.77 12.51
N ALA A 175 12.01 -12.58 13.05
CA ALA A 175 13.20 -12.07 13.74
C ALA A 175 14.03 -11.16 12.82
N VAL A 176 14.35 -9.95 13.30
CA VAL A 176 14.97 -8.90 12.50
C VAL A 176 16.49 -9.06 12.48
N SER A 177 17.06 -9.20 11.28
CA SER A 177 18.49 -9.33 11.05
C SER A 177 19.19 -7.98 11.14
N VAL A 178 20.38 -8.00 11.74
CA VAL A 178 21.31 -6.88 11.81
C VAL A 178 22.08 -6.72 10.50
N GLY A 179 22.25 -7.81 9.74
CA GLY A 179 23.13 -7.89 8.59
C GLY A 179 22.45 -7.72 7.23
N THR A 180 22.89 -8.54 6.27
CA THR A 180 22.50 -8.49 4.85
C THR A 180 21.66 -9.70 4.41
N GLY A 181 21.04 -10.41 5.37
CA GLY A 181 20.18 -11.58 5.12
C GLY A 181 20.91 -12.91 4.96
N LYS A 182 22.16 -13.02 5.42
CA LYS A 182 22.88 -14.30 5.45
C LYS A 182 22.42 -15.13 6.63
N HIS A 183 22.49 -16.46 6.51
CA HIS A 183 22.10 -17.37 7.58
C HIS A 183 22.98 -17.26 8.85
N SER A 184 24.19 -16.72 8.71
CA SER A 184 25.12 -16.44 9.81
C SER A 184 25.03 -15.02 10.35
N ASP A 185 24.05 -14.23 9.91
CA ASP A 185 23.90 -12.87 10.41
C ASP A 185 23.41 -12.87 11.86
N TYR A 186 23.81 -11.84 12.60
CA TYR A 186 23.24 -11.55 13.90
C TYR A 186 21.81 -11.03 13.77
N TYR A 187 21.02 -11.27 14.81
CA TYR A 187 19.67 -10.73 14.98
C TYR A 187 19.62 -9.75 16.13
N ILE A 188 18.67 -8.83 16.07
CA ILE A 188 18.52 -7.80 17.09
C ILE A 188 17.94 -8.44 18.35
N ALA A 189 18.67 -8.33 19.46
CA ALA A 189 18.23 -8.84 20.74
C ALA A 189 18.45 -7.82 21.85
N ARG A 190 17.80 -8.04 22.99
CA ARG A 190 18.03 -7.25 24.20
C ARG A 190 17.99 -8.11 25.45
N ILE A 191 18.68 -7.65 26.47
CA ILE A 191 18.69 -8.26 27.80
C ILE A 191 18.14 -7.28 28.83
N LYS A 192 17.57 -7.81 29.91
CA LYS A 192 17.23 -7.02 31.08
C LYS A 192 18.50 -6.74 31.88
N SER A 193 18.86 -5.46 32.03
CA SER A 193 19.95 -5.04 32.90
C SER A 193 19.56 -5.35 34.34
N ARG A 194 20.27 -6.28 34.99
CA ARG A 194 20.14 -6.48 36.44
C ARG A 194 20.84 -5.31 37.13
N HIS A 195 20.07 -4.33 37.58
CA HIS A 195 20.58 -3.34 38.51
C HIS A 195 21.03 -4.09 39.77
N GLY A 196 22.23 -3.80 40.27
CA GLY A 196 22.75 -4.41 41.49
C GLY A 196 21.76 -4.19 42.64
N GLU A 197 21.55 -5.22 43.45
CA GLU A 197 20.80 -5.17 44.70
C GLU A 197 21.36 -4.03 45.57
N GLY A 198 20.72 -2.85 45.55
CA GLY A 198 21.17 -1.70 46.35
C GLY A 198 20.83 -0.31 45.82
N GLN A 199 20.49 -0.16 44.53
CA GLN A 199 20.03 1.14 44.00
C GLN A 199 18.54 1.08 43.63
N HIS A 200 17.74 1.77 44.44
CA HIS A 200 16.32 2.06 44.20
C HIS A 200 16.15 3.06 43.05
N GLN A 201 16.55 2.69 41.83
CA GLN A 201 16.24 3.45 40.62
C GLN A 201 15.26 2.70 39.73
N HIS A 202 14.31 3.47 39.22
CA HIS A 202 13.03 3.05 38.68
C HIS A 202 13.13 2.33 37.32
N GLY A 203 12.72 1.07 37.27
CA GLY A 203 12.33 0.35 36.04
C GLY A 203 13.41 -0.58 35.44
N PRO A 204 13.01 -1.63 34.70
CA PRO A 204 13.95 -2.50 34.00
C PRO A 204 14.62 -1.75 32.85
N SER A 205 15.90 -1.43 32.98
CA SER A 205 16.72 -0.93 31.87
C SER A 205 17.01 -2.10 30.93
N TYR A 206 16.61 -1.99 29.67
CA TYR A 206 16.98 -2.97 28.64
C TYR A 206 18.25 -2.53 27.93
N ILE A 207 19.08 -3.49 27.52
CA ILE A 207 20.31 -3.24 26.77
C ILE A 207 20.24 -4.02 25.47
N VAL A 208 20.37 -3.32 24.34
CA VAL A 208 20.38 -3.94 23.01
C VAL A 208 21.75 -4.54 22.70
N GLY A 209 21.71 -5.71 22.06
CA GLY A 209 22.87 -6.45 21.60
C GLY A 209 22.52 -7.35 20.42
N ASN A 210 23.31 -8.40 20.24
CA ASN A 210 23.26 -9.28 19.07
C ASN A 210 22.93 -10.69 19.50
N PHE A 211 21.96 -11.32 18.84
CA PHE A 211 21.72 -12.75 18.93
C PHE A 211 22.43 -13.45 17.78
N ASP A 212 23.33 -14.36 18.10
CA ASP A 212 23.96 -15.27 17.12
C ASP A 212 23.28 -16.64 17.21
N PRO A 213 22.60 -17.12 16.16
CA PRO A 213 21.97 -18.45 16.15
C PRO A 213 22.97 -19.60 15.94
N THR A 214 24.19 -19.33 15.48
CA THR A 214 25.17 -20.35 15.07
C THR A 214 26.01 -20.87 16.25
N ILE A 215 26.06 -20.13 17.35
CA ILE A 215 26.87 -20.49 18.52
C ILE A 215 26.24 -21.66 19.29
N ARG A 216 27.04 -22.72 19.52
CA ARG A 216 26.73 -23.86 20.39
C ARG A 216 25.39 -24.56 20.08
N LEU A 217 24.95 -24.55 18.81
CA LEU A 217 23.70 -25.17 18.31
C LEU A 217 22.39 -24.62 18.90
N VAL A 218 22.49 -23.64 19.78
CA VAL A 218 21.36 -23.13 20.58
C VAL A 218 21.24 -21.61 20.45
N GLY A 219 22.34 -20.93 20.14
CA GLY A 219 22.45 -19.49 20.02
C GLY A 219 22.82 -18.79 21.32
N ARG A 220 23.34 -17.56 21.22
CA ARG A 220 23.77 -16.72 22.35
C ARG A 220 23.50 -15.25 22.08
N ILE A 221 23.22 -14.49 23.14
CA ILE A 221 23.08 -13.04 23.07
C ILE A 221 24.37 -12.37 23.59
N HIS A 222 24.93 -11.45 22.82
CA HIS A 222 26.09 -10.64 23.16
C HIS A 222 25.66 -9.19 23.39
N ALA A 223 25.89 -8.65 24.59
CA ALA A 223 25.45 -7.30 24.96
C ALA A 223 26.46 -6.54 25.83
N PRO A 224 26.51 -5.19 25.74
CA PRO A 224 27.39 -4.35 26.55
C PRO A 224 26.78 -4.09 27.94
N LEU A 225 27.14 -4.90 28.94
CA LEU A 225 26.71 -4.62 30.31
C LEU A 225 27.34 -3.32 30.86
N PRO A 226 26.63 -2.53 31.68
CA PRO A 226 27.17 -1.31 32.25
C PRO A 226 28.37 -1.63 33.14
N GLY A 227 29.48 -0.92 32.96
CA GLY A 227 30.71 -1.13 33.72
C GLY A 227 31.59 -2.28 33.24
N SER A 228 31.12 -3.11 32.30
CA SER A 228 31.99 -4.06 31.60
C SER A 228 32.82 -3.33 30.53
N ARG A 229 34.03 -3.79 30.25
CA ARG A 229 34.84 -3.34 29.10
C ARG A 229 34.62 -4.21 27.87
N THR A 230 34.26 -5.47 28.10
CA THR A 230 34.09 -6.49 27.07
C THR A 230 32.63 -6.87 26.90
N SER A 231 32.30 -7.40 25.73
CA SER A 231 31.02 -8.05 25.46
C SER A 231 30.76 -9.20 26.45
N THR A 232 29.50 -9.36 26.86
CA THR A 232 29.09 -10.40 27.79
C THR A 232 28.07 -11.32 27.14
N GLU A 233 28.20 -12.62 27.37
CA GLU A 233 27.32 -13.65 26.83
C GLU A 233 26.11 -13.90 27.74
N HIS A 234 24.94 -14.03 27.13
CA HIS A 234 23.68 -14.27 27.82
C HIS A 234 22.93 -15.46 27.19
N GLU A 235 22.33 -16.27 28.04
CA GLU A 235 21.57 -17.47 27.65
C GLU A 235 20.05 -17.25 27.63
N SER A 236 19.60 -16.03 27.94
CA SER A 236 18.21 -15.61 27.84
C SER A 236 18.11 -14.11 27.58
N GLY A 237 17.00 -13.69 26.99
CA GLY A 237 16.74 -12.31 26.63
C GLY A 237 15.44 -12.17 25.85
N GLU A 238 15.40 -11.19 24.96
CA GLU A 238 14.28 -10.96 24.06
C GLU A 238 14.83 -10.66 22.65
N ILE A 239 14.20 -11.20 21.62
CA ILE A 239 14.55 -10.97 20.20
C ILE A 239 13.52 -10.03 19.58
N LEU A 240 13.96 -9.07 18.77
CA LEU A 240 13.07 -8.19 18.03
C LEU A 240 12.46 -8.95 16.85
N VAL A 241 11.13 -8.98 16.83
CA VAL A 241 10.34 -9.64 15.79
C VAL A 241 9.44 -8.61 15.10
N GLU A 242 9.49 -8.60 13.77
CA GLU A 242 8.52 -7.90 12.93
C GLU A 242 7.35 -8.83 12.60
N ILE A 243 6.15 -8.41 13.01
CA ILE A 243 4.90 -9.11 12.71
C ILE A 243 4.30 -8.48 11.46
N GLU A 244 4.14 -9.28 10.42
CA GLU A 244 3.45 -8.85 9.21
C GLU A 244 1.93 -8.87 9.41
N PRO A 245 1.21 -7.90 8.83
CA PRO A 245 -0.24 -7.98 8.77
C PRO A 245 -0.68 -9.06 7.78
N ALA A 246 -1.82 -9.68 8.05
CA ALA A 246 -2.43 -10.69 7.20
C ALA A 246 -3.34 -10.07 6.13
N ASN A 247 -4.01 -8.96 6.48
CA ASN A 247 -4.87 -8.23 5.55
C ASN A 247 -5.00 -6.75 5.96
N TYR A 248 -5.58 -5.98 5.05
CA TYR A 248 -5.88 -4.57 5.28
C TYR A 248 -7.35 -4.23 5.10
N GLU A 249 -7.77 -3.15 5.76
CA GLU A 249 -8.97 -2.40 5.42
C GLU A 249 -8.60 -0.95 5.06
N LEU A 250 -9.10 -0.47 3.92
CA LEU A 250 -8.93 0.92 3.49
C LEU A 250 -10.26 1.67 3.67
N ARG A 251 -10.27 2.71 4.50
CA ARG A 251 -11.46 3.49 4.86
C ARG A 251 -11.23 4.97 4.67
N ASN A 252 -12.31 5.74 4.67
CA ASN A 252 -12.29 7.21 4.66
C ASN A 252 -11.46 7.78 3.50
N ILE A 253 -11.61 7.20 2.31
CA ILE A 253 -10.90 7.63 1.10
C ILE A 253 -11.40 9.01 0.71
N LYS A 254 -10.50 9.99 0.67
CA LYS A 254 -10.76 11.36 0.26
C LYS A 254 -9.87 11.69 -0.92
N LEU A 255 -10.48 11.81 -2.11
CA LEU A 255 -9.79 12.20 -3.34
C LEU A 255 -9.52 13.70 -3.33
N ASN A 256 -8.31 14.10 -3.70
CA ASN A 256 -7.93 15.49 -3.90
C ASN A 256 -8.35 15.95 -5.31
N LYS A 257 -9.59 16.42 -5.43
CA LYS A 257 -10.19 16.86 -6.70
C LYS A 257 -9.39 17.93 -7.43
N LEU A 258 -8.69 18.81 -6.71
CA LEU A 258 -7.90 19.89 -7.30
C LEU A 258 -6.64 19.38 -8.01
N ARG A 259 -6.15 18.20 -7.61
CA ARG A 259 -4.98 17.54 -8.20
C ARG A 259 -5.34 16.32 -9.04
N SER A 260 -6.63 16.02 -9.21
CA SER A 260 -7.08 14.91 -10.03
C SER A 260 -6.95 15.27 -11.51
N ILE A 261 -6.43 14.32 -12.29
CA ILE A 261 -6.30 14.40 -13.74
C ILE A 261 -7.31 13.41 -14.33
N ILE A 262 -8.14 13.89 -15.25
CA ILE A 262 -9.13 13.08 -15.96
C ILE A 262 -8.83 13.21 -17.45
N LYS A 263 -8.50 12.10 -18.10
CA LYS A 263 -8.33 12.02 -19.55
C LYS A 263 -9.49 11.21 -20.12
N LYS A 264 -10.30 11.83 -20.97
CA LYS A 264 -11.39 11.17 -21.67
C LYS A 264 -10.97 10.91 -23.11
N ASN A 265 -11.05 9.66 -23.56
CA ASN A 265 -10.83 9.29 -24.95
C ASN A 265 -12.13 8.76 -25.55
N THR A 266 -12.76 9.53 -26.43
CA THR A 266 -13.98 9.11 -27.12
C THR A 266 -13.64 8.09 -28.19
N THR A 267 -14.22 6.90 -28.09
CA THR A 267 -13.99 5.79 -29.00
C THR A 267 -15.31 5.30 -29.60
N VAL A 268 -15.24 4.86 -30.86
CA VAL A 268 -16.35 4.14 -31.50
C VAL A 268 -16.31 2.70 -31.00
N LEU A 269 -17.35 2.30 -30.28
CA LEU A 269 -17.47 0.96 -29.69
C LEU A 269 -18.04 -0.05 -30.69
N GLY A 270 -18.83 0.43 -31.65
CA GLY A 270 -19.40 -0.39 -32.71
C GLY A 270 -20.32 0.43 -33.60
N SER A 271 -20.58 -0.08 -34.79
CA SER A 271 -21.52 0.50 -35.75
C SER A 271 -22.35 -0.59 -36.39
N THR A 272 -23.63 -0.32 -36.61
CA THR A 272 -24.58 -1.26 -37.23
C THR A 272 -25.60 -0.48 -38.04
N ILE A 273 -26.34 -1.19 -38.88
CA ILE A 273 -27.40 -0.62 -39.71
C ILE A 273 -28.71 -1.25 -39.27
N LEU A 274 -29.67 -0.41 -38.90
CA LEU A 274 -31.04 -0.83 -38.70
C LEU A 274 -31.80 -0.59 -39.99
N SER A 275 -32.50 -1.59 -40.49
CA SER A 275 -33.24 -1.52 -41.75
C SER A 275 -34.61 -2.16 -41.61
N ASN A 276 -35.63 -1.54 -42.19
CA ASN A 276 -36.95 -2.14 -42.33
C ASN A 276 -37.20 -2.51 -43.80
N THR A 277 -37.15 -3.82 -44.08
CA THR A 277 -37.43 -4.38 -45.40
C THR A 277 -38.89 -4.79 -45.59
N ASP A 278 -39.72 -4.62 -44.55
CA ASP A 278 -41.14 -4.97 -44.61
C ASP A 278 -41.96 -3.87 -45.27
N ASP A 279 -43.16 -4.23 -45.74
CA ASP A 279 -44.10 -3.30 -46.39
C ASP A 279 -44.84 -2.37 -45.40
N LYS A 280 -44.54 -2.48 -44.10
CA LYS A 280 -45.18 -1.71 -43.02
C LYS A 280 -44.13 -1.16 -42.07
N THR A 281 -44.42 -0.02 -41.43
CA THR A 281 -43.57 0.54 -40.37
C THR A 281 -43.36 -0.52 -39.29
N SER A 282 -42.10 -0.84 -39.00
CA SER A 282 -41.68 -1.93 -38.14
C SER A 282 -40.56 -1.47 -37.21
N GLN A 283 -40.47 -2.10 -36.03
CA GLN A 283 -39.40 -1.84 -35.07
C GLN A 283 -38.17 -2.61 -35.50
N ALA A 284 -37.13 -1.90 -35.94
CA ALA A 284 -35.83 -2.51 -36.17
C ALA A 284 -35.05 -2.52 -34.86
N GLU A 285 -34.61 -3.71 -34.42
CA GLU A 285 -33.83 -3.90 -33.20
C GLU A 285 -32.54 -4.66 -33.50
N THR A 286 -31.47 -4.27 -32.81
CA THR A 286 -30.18 -4.94 -32.83
C THR A 286 -29.46 -4.76 -31.50
N VAL A 287 -28.40 -5.52 -31.29
CA VAL A 287 -27.57 -5.43 -30.08
C VAL A 287 -26.13 -5.20 -30.51
N ILE A 288 -25.51 -4.16 -29.96
CA ILE A 288 -24.10 -3.87 -30.14
C ILE A 288 -23.36 -4.35 -28.90
N THR A 289 -22.49 -5.34 -29.06
CA THR A 289 -21.59 -5.83 -28.00
C THR A 289 -20.25 -5.13 -28.14
N TYR A 290 -19.71 -4.65 -27.02
CA TYR A 290 -18.37 -4.06 -26.95
C TYR A 290 -17.64 -4.59 -25.72
N ASP A 291 -16.31 -4.58 -25.79
CA ASP A 291 -15.45 -4.97 -24.70
C ASP A 291 -14.43 -3.88 -24.37
N TYR A 292 -14.02 -3.84 -23.11
CA TYR A 292 -13.01 -2.92 -22.63
C TYR A 292 -12.27 -3.51 -21.43
N THR A 293 -11.06 -3.01 -21.18
CA THR A 293 -10.30 -3.37 -19.99
C THR A 293 -10.54 -2.34 -18.91
N LYS A 294 -11.17 -2.76 -17.81
CA LYS A 294 -11.31 -1.99 -16.58
C LYS A 294 -10.05 -2.17 -15.75
N GLU A 295 -9.43 -1.08 -15.30
CA GLU A 295 -8.27 -1.13 -14.42
C GLU A 295 -8.48 -0.30 -13.17
N ILE A 296 -8.06 -0.80 -12.02
CA ILE A 296 -8.09 -0.08 -10.74
C ILE A 296 -6.78 -0.33 -10.00
N TYR A 297 -6.14 0.74 -9.54
CA TYR A 297 -4.90 0.69 -8.79
C TYR A 297 -4.91 1.72 -7.67
N TYR A 298 -4.80 1.28 -6.42
CA TYR A 298 -4.82 2.13 -5.23
C TYR A 298 -3.45 2.69 -4.84
N GLY A 299 -2.43 2.53 -5.69
CA GLY A 299 -1.09 2.97 -5.37
C GLY A 299 -0.34 2.00 -4.44
N LYS A 300 0.85 2.43 -4.07
CA LYS A 300 1.71 1.81 -3.05
C LYS A 300 2.12 2.89 -2.06
N HIS A 301 2.52 2.49 -0.86
CA HIS A 301 2.97 3.41 0.18
C HIS A 301 4.12 2.78 0.93
N GLU A 302 5.10 3.61 1.32
CA GLU A 302 6.26 3.16 2.09
C GLU A 302 5.84 2.60 3.44
N GLY A 303 6.50 1.53 3.86
CA GLY A 303 6.14 0.83 5.08
C GLY A 303 4.81 0.08 5.05
N VAL A 304 4.16 -0.09 3.89
CA VAL A 304 2.98 -0.97 3.73
C VAL A 304 3.38 -2.20 2.92
N VAL A 305 3.08 -3.38 3.45
CA VAL A 305 3.34 -4.66 2.76
C VAL A 305 2.49 -4.72 1.49
N GLN A 306 3.08 -5.11 0.38
CA GLN A 306 2.37 -5.27 -0.90
C GLN A 306 1.76 -6.66 -1.02
N SER A 307 0.88 -6.85 -2.01
CA SER A 307 0.27 -8.15 -2.31
C SER A 307 -0.67 -8.71 -1.23
N LEU A 308 -1.03 -7.92 -0.22
CA LEU A 308 -1.97 -8.35 0.81
C LEU A 308 -3.43 -8.09 0.40
N PRO A 309 -4.35 -9.01 0.74
CA PRO A 309 -5.78 -8.83 0.50
C PRO A 309 -6.26 -7.61 1.28
N THR A 310 -6.98 -6.72 0.59
CA THR A 310 -7.42 -5.45 1.14
C THR A 310 -8.88 -5.21 0.84
N ARG A 311 -9.67 -4.98 1.88
CA ARG A 311 -11.07 -4.58 1.73
C ARG A 311 -11.16 -3.06 1.69
N VAL A 312 -11.61 -2.53 0.55
CA VAL A 312 -11.81 -1.09 0.35
C VAL A 312 -13.25 -0.75 0.66
N TYR A 313 -13.45 0.29 1.46
CA TYR A 313 -14.77 0.87 1.73
C TYR A 313 -14.88 2.21 1.01
N ASP A 314 -15.79 2.26 0.04
CA ASP A 314 -16.13 3.49 -0.63
C ASP A 314 -16.96 4.40 0.29
N THR A 315 -16.95 5.69 -0.03
CA THR A 315 -17.79 6.73 0.58
C THR A 315 -19.28 6.41 0.52
N ALA A 316 -19.74 5.65 -0.47
CA ALA A 316 -21.11 5.16 -0.58
C ALA A 316 -21.44 3.97 0.37
N GLY A 317 -20.48 3.50 1.17
CA GLY A 317 -20.64 2.36 2.07
C GLY A 317 -20.52 1.00 1.40
N GLN A 318 -20.35 0.96 0.08
CA GLN A 318 -20.03 -0.28 -0.65
C GLN A 318 -18.60 -0.72 -0.33
N SER A 319 -18.39 -2.03 -0.30
CA SER A 319 -17.05 -2.60 -0.09
C SER A 319 -16.70 -3.61 -1.17
N PHE A 320 -15.44 -3.63 -1.57
CA PHE A 320 -14.90 -4.61 -2.50
C PHE A 320 -13.47 -4.97 -2.11
N ASN A 321 -13.00 -6.10 -2.63
CA ASN A 321 -11.68 -6.63 -2.34
C ASN A 321 -10.71 -6.26 -3.46
N ILE A 322 -9.51 -5.86 -3.08
CA ILE A 322 -8.37 -5.64 -3.96
C ILE A 322 -7.14 -6.33 -3.38
N THR A 323 -6.08 -6.38 -4.17
CA THR A 323 -4.75 -6.73 -3.69
C THR A 323 -3.91 -5.45 -3.57
N TRP A 324 -3.46 -5.11 -2.36
CA TRP A 324 -2.75 -3.85 -2.12
C TRP A 324 -1.47 -3.74 -2.93
N GLY A 325 -1.19 -2.55 -3.48
CA GLY A 325 0.02 -2.33 -4.27
C GLY A 325 0.03 -3.01 -5.63
N ILE A 326 -1.02 -3.75 -6.01
CA ILE A 326 -1.14 -4.44 -7.28
C ILE A 326 -2.31 -3.87 -8.08
N LYS A 327 -2.09 -3.59 -9.36
CA LYS A 327 -3.13 -3.14 -10.28
C LYS A 327 -4.08 -4.31 -10.57
N SER A 328 -5.37 -4.10 -10.33
CA SER A 328 -6.43 -5.00 -10.79
C SER A 328 -6.80 -4.64 -12.23
N SER A 329 -6.89 -5.64 -13.10
CA SER A 329 -7.28 -5.49 -14.51
C SER A 329 -8.30 -6.57 -14.84
N GLU A 330 -9.47 -6.15 -15.34
CA GLU A 330 -10.59 -7.02 -15.69
C GLU A 330 -11.06 -6.67 -17.11
N ARG A 331 -11.13 -7.67 -18.00
CA ARG A 331 -11.76 -7.49 -19.32
C ARG A 331 -13.27 -7.64 -19.17
N ARG A 332 -14.01 -6.60 -19.49
CA ARG A 332 -15.48 -6.57 -19.42
C ARG A 332 -16.08 -6.63 -20.80
N PHE A 333 -17.22 -7.30 -20.89
CA PHE A 333 -18.06 -7.37 -22.07
C PHE A 333 -19.42 -6.78 -21.71
N GLU A 334 -19.86 -5.79 -22.46
CA GLU A 334 -21.15 -5.15 -22.27
C GLU A 334 -21.92 -5.16 -23.58
N THR A 335 -23.25 -5.16 -23.46
CA THR A 335 -24.16 -5.16 -24.60
C THR A 335 -25.11 -3.97 -24.49
N LYS A 336 -25.32 -3.29 -25.63
CA LYS A 336 -26.28 -2.21 -25.74
C LYS A 336 -27.33 -2.56 -26.77
N ALA A 337 -28.58 -2.71 -26.31
CA ALA A 337 -29.72 -2.84 -27.21
C ALA A 337 -29.99 -1.49 -27.89
N VAL A 338 -30.22 -1.55 -29.20
CA VAL A 338 -30.59 -0.41 -30.03
C VAL A 338 -31.84 -0.78 -30.78
N ASN A 339 -32.89 0.03 -30.64
CA ASN A 339 -34.10 -0.13 -31.42
C ASN A 339 -34.62 1.23 -31.89
N THR A 340 -35.31 1.22 -33.02
CA THR A 340 -36.01 2.39 -33.56
C THR A 340 -37.12 1.95 -34.51
N MET A 341 -38.14 2.81 -34.68
CA MET A 341 -39.20 2.59 -35.66
C MET A 341 -38.75 3.14 -37.01
N LEU A 342 -38.86 2.31 -38.05
CA LEU A 342 -38.47 2.67 -39.41
C LEU A 342 -39.64 2.46 -40.37
N ASP A 343 -39.80 3.39 -41.29
CA ASP A 343 -40.78 3.25 -42.37
C ASP A 343 -40.35 2.19 -43.39
N PRO A 344 -41.29 1.62 -44.16
CA PRO A 344 -41.01 0.60 -45.16
C PRO A 344 -39.87 1.00 -46.11
N GLY A 345 -38.90 0.13 -46.32
CA GLY A 345 -37.80 0.39 -47.27
C GLY A 345 -36.79 1.44 -46.81
N THR A 346 -36.75 1.78 -45.52
CA THR A 346 -35.79 2.73 -44.95
C THR A 346 -34.75 2.06 -44.05
N ALA A 347 -33.58 2.69 -43.95
CA ALA A 347 -32.50 2.27 -43.07
C ALA A 347 -31.84 3.47 -42.38
N ILE A 348 -31.15 3.20 -41.28
CA ILE A 348 -30.44 4.18 -40.47
C ILE A 348 -29.14 3.59 -39.96
N ASN A 349 -28.05 4.35 -40.05
CA ASN A 349 -26.77 3.95 -39.47
C ASN A 349 -26.78 4.31 -37.98
N VAL A 350 -26.35 3.37 -37.16
CA VAL A 350 -26.25 3.52 -35.72
C VAL A 350 -24.79 3.38 -35.34
N THR A 351 -24.26 4.37 -34.64
CA THR A 351 -22.90 4.30 -34.08
C THR A 351 -22.96 4.40 -32.57
N LEU A 352 -22.33 3.46 -31.89
CA LEU A 352 -22.15 3.46 -30.45
C LEU A 352 -20.82 4.12 -30.12
N TYR A 353 -20.86 5.17 -29.30
CA TYR A 353 -19.69 5.84 -28.77
C TYR A 353 -19.57 5.60 -27.28
N GLY A 354 -18.34 5.58 -26.77
CA GLY A 354 -18.05 5.60 -25.35
C GLY A 354 -16.83 6.47 -25.06
N ASN A 355 -16.69 6.89 -23.81
CA ASN A 355 -15.51 7.59 -23.34
C ASN A 355 -14.69 6.62 -22.48
N TYR A 356 -13.54 6.19 -22.98
CA TYR A 356 -12.57 5.50 -22.14
C TYR A 356 -11.88 6.53 -21.25
N THR A 357 -12.29 6.58 -19.99
CA THR A 357 -11.84 7.57 -19.02
C THR A 357 -10.68 7.01 -18.20
N GLU A 358 -9.54 7.70 -18.20
CA GLU A 358 -8.44 7.48 -17.26
C GLU A 358 -8.49 8.58 -16.18
N LEU A 359 -8.68 8.16 -14.93
CA LEU A 359 -8.63 8.99 -13.74
C LEU A 359 -7.34 8.69 -12.99
N GLU A 360 -6.56 9.74 -12.71
CA GLU A 360 -5.43 9.70 -11.79
C GLU A 360 -5.67 10.73 -10.69
N ALA A 361 -5.85 10.28 -9.45
CA ALA A 361 -6.25 11.13 -8.34
C ALA A 361 -5.44 10.83 -7.07
N PRO A 362 -4.66 11.79 -6.55
CA PRO A 362 -4.10 11.69 -5.22
C PRO A 362 -5.22 11.59 -4.18
N TYR A 363 -5.06 10.72 -3.19
CA TYR A 363 -6.04 10.53 -2.13
C TYR A 363 -5.39 10.37 -0.76
N THR A 364 -6.15 10.69 0.28
CA THR A 364 -5.83 10.35 1.67
C THR A 364 -6.83 9.34 2.20
N ALA A 365 -6.37 8.36 2.97
CA ALA A 365 -7.25 7.34 3.55
C ALA A 365 -6.71 6.84 4.90
N ILE A 366 -7.55 6.11 5.63
CA ILE A 366 -7.15 5.37 6.83
C ILE A 366 -6.94 3.91 6.43
N LEU A 367 -5.72 3.42 6.58
CA LEU A 367 -5.37 2.02 6.42
C LEU A 367 -5.35 1.36 7.79
N LYS A 368 -6.12 0.29 7.93
CA LYS A 368 -6.20 -0.53 9.14
C LYS A 368 -5.61 -1.91 8.85
N ALA A 369 -4.59 -2.28 9.61
CA ALA A 369 -3.84 -3.51 9.46
C ALA A 369 -4.26 -4.53 10.52
N TYR A 370 -4.58 -5.75 10.09
CA TYR A 370 -4.93 -6.86 10.97
C TYR A 370 -3.81 -7.89 10.97
N TYR A 371 -3.52 -8.47 12.12
CA TYR A 371 -2.39 -9.37 12.35
C TYR A 371 -2.90 -10.74 12.80
N ASP A 372 -2.17 -11.81 12.45
CA ASP A 372 -2.55 -13.19 12.79
C ASP A 372 -2.46 -13.49 14.29
N ASP A 373 -1.75 -12.66 15.07
CA ASP A 373 -1.63 -12.80 16.51
C ASP A 373 -2.89 -12.38 17.29
N ASN A 374 -4.01 -12.14 16.60
CA ASN A 374 -5.30 -11.69 17.15
C ASN A 374 -5.22 -10.41 17.99
N SER A 375 -4.16 -9.62 17.80
CA SER A 375 -4.00 -8.35 18.46
C SER A 375 -4.93 -7.27 17.91
N ASP A 376 -5.00 -6.16 18.63
CA ASP A 376 -5.73 -5.00 18.17
C ASP A 376 -5.18 -4.49 16.83
N PRO A 377 -6.06 -4.24 15.85
CA PRO A 377 -5.66 -3.77 14.54
C PRO A 377 -5.08 -2.36 14.61
N VAL A 378 -3.98 -2.14 13.92
CA VAL A 378 -3.28 -0.85 13.90
C VAL A 378 -3.83 0.00 12.76
N SER A 379 -4.26 1.23 13.07
CA SER A 379 -4.79 2.17 12.07
C SER A 379 -3.84 3.34 11.87
N ARG A 380 -3.64 3.75 10.61
CA ARG A 380 -2.87 4.96 10.26
C ARG A 380 -3.46 5.68 9.06
N THR A 381 -3.17 6.97 8.97
CA THR A 381 -3.50 7.76 7.78
C THR A 381 -2.38 7.61 6.76
N LEU A 382 -2.74 7.40 5.49
CA LEU A 382 -1.79 7.37 4.38
C LEU A 382 -2.23 8.27 3.24
N GLY A 383 -1.28 8.64 2.38
CA GLY A 383 -1.53 9.34 1.12
C GLY A 383 -0.98 8.54 -0.06
N ALA A 384 -1.80 8.29 -1.08
CA ALA A 384 -1.39 7.54 -2.27
C ALA A 384 -2.07 8.10 -3.53
N ILE A 385 -1.85 7.47 -4.68
CA ILE A 385 -2.45 7.85 -5.96
C ILE A 385 -3.37 6.72 -6.41
N LEU A 386 -4.65 7.05 -6.63
CA LEU A 386 -5.62 6.17 -7.25
C LEU A 386 -5.52 6.35 -8.77
N VAL A 387 -5.36 5.24 -9.49
CA VAL A 387 -5.50 5.18 -10.94
C VAL A 387 -6.69 4.29 -11.27
N SER A 388 -7.64 4.81 -12.04
CA SER A 388 -8.82 4.08 -12.51
C SER A 388 -8.97 4.28 -14.01
N ARG A 389 -9.22 3.19 -14.74
CA ARG A 389 -9.55 3.23 -16.17
C ARG A 389 -10.86 2.48 -16.37
N ASP A 390 -11.85 3.15 -16.95
CA ASP A 390 -13.18 2.58 -17.14
C ASP A 390 -13.85 3.13 -18.41
N MET A 391 -14.89 2.44 -18.88
CA MET A 391 -15.75 2.93 -19.96
C MET A 391 -16.92 3.73 -19.38
N GLU A 392 -16.98 5.01 -19.69
CA GLU A 392 -18.02 5.94 -19.23
C GLU A 392 -18.77 6.54 -20.42
N ASP A 393 -19.89 7.22 -20.14
CA ASP A 393 -20.63 8.02 -21.13
C ASP A 393 -21.01 7.26 -22.42
N VAL A 394 -21.34 5.96 -22.32
CA VAL A 394 -21.74 5.15 -23.49
C VAL A 394 -23.05 5.67 -24.07
N LYS A 395 -22.98 6.19 -25.29
CA LYS A 395 -24.10 6.83 -26.00
C LYS A 395 -24.26 6.29 -27.41
N ILE A 396 -25.52 6.24 -27.86
CA ILE A 396 -25.88 5.85 -29.23
C ILE A 396 -26.13 7.13 -30.03
N GLU A 397 -25.58 7.20 -31.23
CA GLU A 397 -25.90 8.25 -32.20
C GLU A 397 -26.49 7.62 -33.46
N PHE A 398 -27.61 8.19 -33.89
CA PHE A 398 -28.35 7.78 -35.08
C PHE A 398 -28.02 8.73 -36.23
N SER A 399 -27.68 8.20 -37.40
CA SER A 399 -27.56 9.00 -38.61
C SER A 399 -28.94 9.46 -39.10
N PRO A 400 -29.01 10.36 -40.09
CA PRO A 400 -30.24 10.58 -40.84
C PRO A 400 -30.74 9.26 -41.47
N VAL A 401 -32.06 9.10 -41.51
CA VAL A 401 -32.73 7.97 -42.18
C VAL A 401 -32.57 8.11 -43.69
N TYR A 402 -32.29 7.00 -44.38
CA TYR A 402 -32.16 6.96 -45.83
C TYR A 402 -32.97 5.80 -46.42
N TRP A 403 -33.40 5.95 -47.67
CA TRP A 403 -34.08 4.89 -48.41
C TRP A 403 -33.07 3.81 -48.81
N ILE A 404 -33.40 2.54 -48.57
CA ILE A 404 -32.52 1.40 -48.87
C ILE A 404 -32.25 1.31 -50.38
N GLN A 405 -33.24 1.60 -51.22
CA GLN A 405 -33.16 1.39 -52.67
C GLN A 405 -32.20 2.33 -53.39
N ASN A 406 -32.10 3.59 -52.94
CA ASN A 406 -31.35 4.62 -53.65
C ASN A 406 -30.34 5.38 -52.75
N GLY A 407 -30.29 5.09 -51.46
CA GLY A 407 -29.40 5.74 -50.50
C GLY A 407 -29.72 7.22 -50.23
N THR A 408 -30.86 7.75 -50.74
CA THR A 408 -31.21 9.15 -50.54
C THR A 408 -31.82 9.37 -49.16
N LEU A 409 -31.56 10.53 -48.58
CA LEU A 409 -32.12 10.88 -47.28
C LEU A 409 -33.65 10.97 -47.36
N VAL A 410 -34.32 10.38 -46.38
CA VAL A 410 -35.76 10.50 -46.24
C VAL A 410 -36.06 11.96 -45.88
N PRO A 411 -36.93 12.67 -46.64
CA PRO A 411 -37.33 14.03 -46.32
C PRO A 411 -37.95 14.06 -44.91
N THR A 412 -37.18 14.58 -43.95
CA THR A 412 -37.62 14.61 -42.56
C THR A 412 -38.31 15.95 -42.34
N THR A 413 -39.59 15.92 -42.00
CA THR A 413 -40.30 17.11 -41.53
C THR A 413 -39.76 17.44 -40.15
N THR A 414 -38.95 18.50 -40.02
CA THR A 414 -38.33 18.92 -38.76
C THR A 414 -39.40 19.13 -37.69
N THR A 415 -39.56 18.18 -36.77
CA THR A 415 -40.43 18.33 -35.60
C THR A 415 -39.54 18.23 -34.38
N THR A 416 -39.42 19.32 -33.63
CA THR A 416 -38.55 19.43 -32.45
C THR A 416 -39.13 18.58 -31.32
N THR A 417 -38.60 17.37 -31.10
CA THR A 417 -39.07 16.50 -30.00
C THR A 417 -37.96 16.29 -28.97
N THR A 418 -38.19 16.80 -27.77
CA THR A 418 -37.33 16.68 -26.59
C THR A 418 -37.29 15.23 -26.11
N THR A 419 -36.12 14.58 -26.11
CA THR A 419 -35.95 13.19 -25.64
C THR A 419 -35.92 13.16 -24.10
N THR A 420 -36.92 12.53 -23.48
CA THR A 420 -36.92 12.18 -22.05
C THR A 420 -36.31 10.79 -21.86
N THR A 421 -35.22 10.70 -21.11
CA THR A 421 -34.62 9.45 -20.61
C THR A 421 -35.63 8.68 -19.76
N THR A 422 -36.01 7.48 -20.20
CA THR A 422 -36.77 6.51 -19.40
C THR A 422 -35.88 5.33 -18.99
N THR A 423 -35.80 5.12 -17.69
CA THR A 423 -35.13 4.00 -17.00
C THR A 423 -35.89 2.71 -17.27
N THR A 424 -35.22 1.65 -17.75
CA THR A 424 -35.86 0.36 -18.02
C THR A 424 -35.62 -0.64 -16.90
N THR A 425 -36.70 -1.29 -16.50
CA THR A 425 -36.81 -2.36 -15.50
C THR A 425 -36.41 -3.72 -16.09
N THR A 426 -35.75 -4.53 -15.29
CA THR A 426 -35.27 -5.89 -15.60
C THR A 426 -36.42 -6.88 -15.78
N THR A 427 -36.46 -7.62 -16.89
CA THR A 427 -37.24 -8.86 -17.02
C THR A 427 -36.40 -9.97 -17.62
N THR A 428 -36.38 -11.09 -16.91
CA THR A 428 -35.76 -12.37 -17.25
C THR A 428 -36.62 -13.15 -18.25
N SER A 429 -36.03 -13.61 -19.37
CA SER A 429 -36.55 -14.77 -20.10
C SER A 429 -35.50 -15.45 -20.99
N THR A 430 -35.27 -16.72 -20.64
CA THR A 430 -35.22 -17.93 -21.47
C THR A 430 -34.44 -17.94 -22.80
N THR A 431 -33.44 -18.81 -22.80
CA THR A 431 -32.51 -19.19 -23.86
C THR A 431 -33.18 -19.91 -25.02
N GLU A 432 -33.11 -19.34 -26.23
CA GLU A 432 -33.18 -20.11 -27.48
C GLU A 432 -31.93 -19.86 -28.33
N ARG A 433 -31.39 -20.97 -28.83
CA ARG A 433 -30.09 -21.10 -29.46
C ARG A 433 -30.23 -20.77 -30.95
N THR A 434 -29.74 -19.62 -31.38
CA THR A 434 -29.59 -19.29 -32.81
C THR A 434 -28.11 -19.08 -33.14
N THR A 435 -27.63 -19.89 -34.08
CA THR A 435 -26.29 -19.88 -34.67
C THR A 435 -26.00 -18.57 -35.40
N SER A 436 -24.99 -17.85 -34.92
CA SER A 436 -24.48 -16.62 -35.52
C SER A 436 -23.35 -16.91 -36.51
N LEU A 437 -23.47 -16.38 -37.73
CA LEU A 437 -22.41 -16.34 -38.73
C LEU A 437 -21.54 -15.10 -38.50
N ARG A 438 -20.27 -15.35 -38.21
CA ARG A 438 -19.19 -14.38 -38.06
C ARG A 438 -18.81 -13.78 -39.42
N PRO A 439 -18.68 -12.45 -39.59
CA PRO A 439 -17.93 -11.86 -40.68
C PRO A 439 -16.44 -11.85 -40.35
N THR A 440 -15.62 -12.26 -41.32
CA THR A 440 -14.16 -12.15 -41.29
C THR A 440 -13.69 -10.72 -41.59
N PRO A 441 -12.59 -10.24 -40.99
CA PRO A 441 -12.02 -8.94 -41.32
C PRO A 441 -11.21 -8.99 -42.62
N ILE A 442 -11.45 -8.02 -43.51
CA ILE A 442 -10.68 -7.75 -44.72
C ILE A 442 -9.71 -6.62 -44.39
N ASN A 443 -8.41 -6.93 -44.22
CA ASN A 443 -7.33 -6.03 -44.63
C ASN A 443 -5.99 -6.79 -44.67
N SER A 444 -5.43 -6.97 -45.87
CA SER A 444 -4.03 -7.35 -46.07
C SER A 444 -3.54 -6.67 -47.34
N THR A 445 -2.64 -5.72 -47.15
CA THR A 445 -1.87 -5.05 -48.21
C THR A 445 -0.94 -6.04 -48.92
N PRO A 446 -0.75 -5.93 -50.25
CA PRO A 446 0.18 -6.78 -50.98
C PRO A 446 1.62 -6.25 -50.83
N THR A 447 2.55 -7.14 -50.47
CA THR A 447 3.99 -6.90 -50.65
C THR A 447 4.53 -8.02 -51.52
N GLU A 448 5.18 -7.59 -52.60
CA GLU A 448 5.68 -8.37 -53.72
C GLU A 448 7.15 -8.74 -53.48
N GLY A 449 7.52 -10.02 -53.68
CA GLY A 449 8.80 -10.40 -54.29
C GLY A 449 9.98 -10.90 -53.43
N GLY A 450 10.23 -12.22 -53.52
CA GLY A 450 11.56 -12.89 -53.52
C GLY A 450 12.23 -13.13 -52.16
N VAL A 451 12.97 -14.21 -51.89
CA VAL A 451 13.63 -15.24 -52.69
C VAL A 451 13.78 -16.51 -51.82
N ILE A 452 13.82 -17.66 -52.49
CA ILE A 452 14.07 -19.02 -52.03
C ILE A 452 15.40 -19.12 -51.26
N ASP A 453 15.43 -19.86 -50.15
CA ASP A 453 16.48 -20.85 -49.87
C ASP A 453 15.96 -21.89 -48.85
N ASP A 454 16.02 -23.14 -49.29
CA ASP A 454 15.91 -24.37 -48.51
C ASP A 454 17.03 -24.41 -47.47
N ASP A 455 16.69 -24.77 -46.23
CA ASP A 455 17.39 -25.83 -45.51
C ASP A 455 16.69 -26.10 -44.16
N GLY A 456 16.41 -27.38 -43.94
CA GLY A 456 15.56 -27.84 -42.87
C GLY A 456 16.20 -27.86 -41.48
N MET A 457 15.35 -28.07 -40.48
CA MET A 457 15.56 -29.10 -39.46
C MET A 457 14.26 -29.29 -38.68
N SER A 458 13.73 -30.50 -38.80
CA SER A 458 12.67 -31.10 -38.01
C SER A 458 13.05 -31.15 -36.52
N ASN A 459 12.07 -30.98 -35.64
CA ASN A 459 11.94 -31.77 -34.40
C ASN A 459 10.47 -31.74 -33.93
N GLU A 460 9.79 -32.83 -34.29
CA GLU A 460 8.73 -33.55 -33.59
C GLU A 460 9.11 -33.70 -32.08
N ILE A 461 8.25 -33.65 -31.04
CA ILE A 461 7.01 -34.36 -30.70
C ILE A 461 6.39 -33.64 -29.46
N GLY A 462 5.06 -33.64 -29.30
CA GLY A 462 4.46 -33.68 -27.95
C GLY A 462 3.15 -32.92 -27.69
N HIS A 463 2.03 -33.33 -28.30
CA HIS A 463 0.69 -33.14 -27.72
C HIS A 463 0.50 -34.05 -26.49
N VAL A 464 -0.17 -33.63 -25.41
CA VAL A 464 -1.60 -33.84 -25.01
C VAL A 464 -1.86 -33.07 -23.66
N PRO A 465 -3.08 -32.99 -23.07
CA PRO A 465 -3.93 -31.80 -23.09
C PRO A 465 -4.18 -31.15 -21.72
N ALA A 466 -4.79 -29.96 -21.78
CA ALA A 466 -5.39 -29.24 -20.66
C ALA A 466 -6.58 -30.00 -20.05
N SER A 467 -6.66 -30.01 -18.72
CA SER A 467 -7.92 -30.25 -18.00
C SER A 467 -8.15 -29.12 -16.99
N SER A 468 -9.21 -28.36 -17.27
CA SER A 468 -9.84 -27.39 -16.39
C SER A 468 -10.58 -28.11 -15.26
N ARG A 469 -10.39 -27.65 -14.02
CA ARG A 469 -11.32 -27.92 -12.93
C ARG A 469 -11.69 -26.61 -12.24
N GLU A 470 -12.89 -26.16 -12.56
CA GLU A 470 -13.72 -25.31 -11.71
C GLU A 470 -13.90 -25.98 -10.34
N LEU A 471 -13.77 -25.20 -9.26
CA LEU A 471 -14.30 -25.55 -7.95
C LEU A 471 -15.37 -24.53 -7.61
N ASP A 472 -16.61 -24.96 -7.83
CA ASP A 472 -17.82 -24.32 -7.37
C ASP A 472 -17.99 -24.67 -5.89
N ALA A 473 -18.00 -23.65 -5.03
CA ALA A 473 -18.18 -23.77 -3.60
C ALA A 473 -19.61 -23.36 -3.25
N SER A 474 -20.53 -24.32 -3.35
CA SER A 474 -21.80 -24.27 -2.65
C SER A 474 -22.12 -25.65 -2.10
N LEU A 475 -22.29 -25.74 -0.77
CA LEU A 475 -23.39 -26.43 -0.12
C LEU A 475 -23.20 -26.40 1.41
N VAL A 476 -24.06 -25.59 2.02
CA VAL A 476 -24.48 -25.66 3.41
C VAL A 476 -25.31 -26.93 3.61
N SER A 477 -24.94 -27.78 4.58
CA SER A 477 -25.85 -28.56 5.45
C SER A 477 -25.03 -29.47 6.38
N ARG A 478 -25.05 -29.20 7.69
CA ARG A 478 -25.84 -29.95 8.68
C ARG A 478 -25.44 -31.42 8.82
N SER A 479 -24.75 -31.71 9.92
CA SER A 479 -25.04 -32.90 10.73
C SER A 479 -24.67 -32.62 12.19
N ASN A 480 -25.72 -32.49 13.02
CA ASN A 480 -25.65 -32.77 14.44
C ASN A 480 -25.55 -34.29 14.57
N GLU A 481 -24.49 -34.80 15.19
CA GLU A 481 -24.55 -36.11 15.83
C GLU A 481 -24.07 -36.01 17.27
N LYS A 482 -25.05 -36.26 18.13
CA LYS A 482 -25.01 -36.46 19.55
C LYS A 482 -24.42 -37.85 19.80
N LEU A 483 -23.30 -37.95 20.50
CA LEU A 483 -22.83 -39.20 21.08
C LEU A 483 -22.60 -39.01 22.58
N GLU A 484 -23.53 -39.60 23.34
CA GLU A 484 -23.37 -39.93 24.75
C GLU A 484 -22.41 -41.12 24.86
N GLY A 485 -21.49 -41.09 25.83
CA GLY A 485 -20.52 -42.17 26.03
C GLY A 485 -19.63 -41.93 27.24
N SER A 486 -20.17 -42.27 28.41
CA SER A 486 -19.56 -42.28 29.75
C SER A 486 -18.16 -42.92 29.82
N LEU A 487 -17.28 -42.37 30.67
CA LEU A 487 -16.61 -43.11 31.75
C LEU A 487 -15.84 -42.17 32.70
N ASP A 488 -16.04 -42.41 33.99
CA ASP A 488 -15.50 -41.74 35.16
C ASP A 488 -13.96 -41.79 35.27
N VAL A 489 -13.35 -40.83 35.99
CA VAL A 489 -12.54 -41.10 37.20
C VAL A 489 -12.10 -39.81 37.90
N SER A 490 -12.22 -39.88 39.21
CA SER A 490 -12.14 -38.90 40.29
C SER A 490 -10.75 -38.31 40.59
N SER A 491 -10.70 -37.05 41.04
CA SER A 491 -9.90 -36.57 42.20
C SER A 491 -10.18 -35.06 42.44
N ARG A 492 -10.94 -34.68 43.49
CA ARG A 492 -10.52 -34.28 44.85
C ARG A 492 -9.65 -33.01 44.93
N SER A 493 -10.27 -31.89 45.31
CA SER A 493 -9.88 -30.94 46.41
C SER A 493 -10.76 -29.68 46.28
N SER A 494 -11.75 -29.41 47.15
CA SER A 494 -11.71 -28.87 48.52
C SER A 494 -11.21 -27.42 48.65
N ALA A 495 -12.15 -26.47 48.72
CA ALA A 495 -12.24 -25.33 49.68
C ALA A 495 -13.38 -24.37 49.19
N THR A 496 -14.56 -24.32 49.82
CA THR A 496 -14.96 -23.39 50.92
C THR A 496 -14.40 -21.98 50.72
N GLY A 497 -15.14 -20.88 50.56
CA GLY A 497 -16.55 -20.56 50.84
C GLY A 497 -16.61 -19.16 51.48
N SER A 498 -17.54 -18.31 51.01
CA SER A 498 -18.14 -17.09 51.62
C SER A 498 -18.16 -15.93 50.61
N GLU A 499 -19.28 -15.67 49.93
CA GLU A 499 -20.41 -14.82 50.37
C GLU A 499 -20.06 -13.34 50.59
N GLY A 500 -20.72 -12.45 49.83
CA GLY A 500 -20.72 -11.02 50.10
C GLY A 500 -20.99 -10.11 48.89
N SER A 501 -22.16 -10.22 48.26
CA SER A 501 -22.76 -9.11 47.49
C SER A 501 -23.42 -8.14 48.46
N PRO A 502 -23.48 -6.81 48.17
CA PRO A 502 -24.65 -6.34 47.41
C PRO A 502 -24.40 -5.17 46.44
N ALA A 503 -25.23 -5.16 45.40
CA ALA A 503 -25.92 -4.04 44.74
C ALA A 503 -25.21 -2.67 44.60
N GLY A 504 -25.04 -2.23 43.35
CA GLY A 504 -24.67 -0.85 43.05
C GLY A 504 -24.89 -0.43 41.60
N SER A 505 -26.14 -0.02 41.30
CA SER A 505 -26.49 1.11 40.41
C SER A 505 -26.05 1.11 38.94
N VAL A 506 -27.05 0.90 38.09
CA VAL A 506 -27.12 1.31 36.69
C VAL A 506 -27.15 2.85 36.58
N ARG A 507 -26.25 3.44 35.77
CA ARG A 507 -26.52 4.70 35.04
C ARG A 507 -25.84 4.70 33.66
N PRO A 508 -26.54 5.16 32.60
CA PRO A 508 -25.99 5.33 31.27
C PRO A 508 -25.26 6.67 31.15
N LEU A 509 -24.15 6.71 30.42
CA LEU A 509 -23.52 7.96 30.01
C LEU A 509 -23.78 8.22 28.53
N ALA A 510 -24.15 9.48 28.31
CA ALA A 510 -24.81 10.00 27.13
C ALA A 510 -23.87 10.19 25.95
N SER A 511 -24.44 10.00 24.77
CA SER A 511 -23.95 10.48 23.49
C SER A 511 -23.76 12.00 23.52
N ILE A 512 -22.56 12.47 23.19
CA ILE A 512 -22.30 13.86 22.84
C ILE A 512 -22.18 13.92 21.32
N SER A 513 -23.23 14.43 20.68
CA SER A 513 -23.21 14.91 19.30
C SER A 513 -22.62 16.32 19.31
N LEU A 514 -21.49 16.54 18.62
CA LEU A 514 -21.04 17.88 18.27
C LEU A 514 -21.26 18.11 16.78
N LEU A 515 -22.30 18.89 16.50
CA LEU A 515 -22.45 19.71 15.31
C LEU A 515 -21.36 20.79 15.33
N LEU A 516 -20.62 20.93 14.24
CA LEU A 516 -20.02 22.20 13.87
C LEU A 516 -20.04 22.31 12.34
N ALA A 517 -20.97 23.15 11.90
CA ALA A 517 -21.00 23.77 10.59
C ALA A 517 -20.25 25.10 10.67
N ALA A 518 -19.32 25.31 9.74
CA ALA A 518 -18.99 26.57 9.07
C ALA A 518 -17.95 26.26 7.97
#